data_AF-A0A411A699-F1
#
_entry.id   AF-A0A411A699-F1
#
_cell.length_a   1.000
_cell.length_b   1.000
_cell.length_c   1.000
_cell.angle_alpha   90.00
_cell.angle_beta   90.00
_cell.angle_gamma   90.00
#
_symmetry.space_group_name_H-M   'P 1'
#
loop_
_entity.id
_entity.type
_entity.pdbx_description
1 polymer ?
#
loop_
_entity_poly.entity_id
_entity_poly.type
_entity_poly.pdbx_seq_one_letter_code
_entity_poly.pdbx_strand_id
1 'polypeptide(L)'
;MFESENELRRIRITLVWIAVFLLFGACSNHETVVTDDDGGLADAEPQTEGMVQLEHNRFGIVEDGYLKIYRYDEKTNKIELKKETALDELE
;
A
#
# COMPACT_ATOMS: atom_id res chain seq x y z
N MET A 1 -27.56 -45.89 5.96
CA MET A 1 -27.41 -45.33 4.59
C MET A 1 -27.79 -43.85 4.51
N PHE A 2 -28.49 -43.27 5.50
CA PHE A 2 -28.88 -41.85 5.49
C PHE A 2 -27.87 -40.89 6.15
N GLU A 3 -26.93 -41.39 6.97
CA GLU A 3 -25.89 -40.55 7.58
C GLU A 3 -24.86 -40.05 6.56
N SER A 4 -24.45 -40.90 5.62
CA SER A 4 -23.48 -40.54 4.59
C SER A 4 -23.98 -39.42 3.66
N GLU A 5 -25.27 -39.40 3.32
CA GLU A 5 -25.84 -38.33 2.48
C GLU A 5 -25.93 -37.01 3.23
N ASN A 6 -26.25 -37.06 4.52
CA ASN A 6 -26.36 -35.87 5.37
C ASN A 6 -24.98 -35.26 5.65
N GLU A 7 -23.96 -36.11 5.82
CA GLU A 7 -22.55 -35.70 5.89
C GLU A 7 -22.07 -35.08 4.59
N LEU A 8 -22.39 -35.68 3.43
CA LEU A 8 -22.03 -35.13 2.12
C LEU A 8 -22.64 -33.75 1.91
N ARG A 9 -23.89 -33.54 2.32
CA ARG A 9 -24.56 -32.25 2.23
C ARG A 9 -23.88 -31.19 3.08
N ARG A 10 -23.43 -31.58 4.28
CA ARG A 10 -22.74 -30.70 5.22
C ARG A 10 -21.35 -30.32 4.71
N ILE A 11 -20.61 -31.27 4.15
CA ILE A 11 -19.32 -31.05 3.48
C ILE A 11 -19.48 -30.12 2.27
N ARG A 12 -20.53 -30.29 1.48
CA ARG A 12 -20.79 -29.42 0.33
C ARG A 12 -21.01 -27.96 0.74
N ILE A 13 -21.73 -27.75 1.84
CA ILE A 13 -22.00 -26.41 2.37
C ILE A 13 -20.72 -25.78 2.92
N THR A 14 -19.91 -26.51 3.68
CA THR A 14 -18.65 -25.98 4.21
C THR A 14 -17.66 -25.62 3.10
N LEU A 15 -17.57 -26.42 2.04
CA LEU A 15 -16.72 -26.10 0.88
C LEU A 15 -17.14 -24.82 0.17
N VAL A 16 -18.45 -24.57 0.02
CA VAL A 16 -18.95 -23.33 -0.58
C VAL A 16 -18.59 -22.13 0.30
N TRP A 17 -18.73 -22.24 1.61
CA TRP A 17 -18.33 -21.18 2.53
C TRP A 17 -16.84 -20.89 2.48
N ILE A 18 -15.98 -21.92 2.46
CA ILE A 18 -14.53 -21.76 2.33
C ILE A 18 -14.18 -21.06 1.01
N ALA A 19 -14.82 -21.43 -0.11
CA ALA A 19 -14.59 -20.79 -1.40
C ALA A 19 -14.99 -19.30 -1.38
N VAL A 20 -16.11 -18.95 -0.74
CA VAL A 20 -16.53 -17.56 -0.54
C VAL A 20 -15.50 -16.81 0.32
N PHE A 21 -15.06 -17.36 1.45
CA PHE A 21 -14.05 -16.72 2.30
C PHE A 21 -12.71 -16.53 1.58
N LEU A 22 -12.30 -17.45 0.70
CA LEU A 22 -11.08 -17.29 -0.09
C LEU A 22 -11.25 -16.22 -1.18
N LEU A 23 -12.37 -16.21 -1.91
CA LEU A 23 -12.59 -15.25 -2.99
C LEU A 23 -12.80 -13.82 -2.50
N PHE A 24 -13.50 -13.64 -1.38
CA PHE A 24 -13.81 -12.32 -0.83
C PHE A 24 -12.85 -11.89 0.29
N GLY A 25 -12.18 -12.82 0.96
CA GLY A 25 -11.19 -12.53 2.00
C GLY A 25 -9.76 -12.29 1.47
N ALA A 26 -9.43 -12.80 0.27
CA ALA A 26 -8.12 -12.56 -0.36
C ALA A 26 -8.02 -11.20 -1.07
N CYS A 27 -9.09 -10.41 -1.13
CA CYS A 27 -9.10 -9.06 -1.71
C CYS A 27 -8.94 -7.97 -0.65
N SER A 28 -8.27 -8.26 0.46
CA SER A 28 -7.63 -7.19 1.23
C SER A 28 -6.58 -6.57 0.32
N ASN A 29 -6.67 -5.27 0.07
CA ASN A 29 -5.71 -4.49 -0.71
C ASN A 29 -4.32 -4.60 -0.05
N HIS A 30 -3.61 -5.70 -0.28
CA HIS A 30 -2.17 -5.73 -0.09
C HIS A 30 -1.63 -4.86 -1.21
N GLU A 31 -1.45 -3.59 -0.89
CA GLU A 31 -0.52 -2.71 -1.56
C GLU A 31 0.85 -3.39 -1.45
N THR A 32 1.14 -4.29 -2.39
CA THR A 32 2.46 -4.87 -2.58
C THR A 32 3.35 -3.73 -3.02
N VAL A 33 4.00 -3.08 -2.05
CA VAL A 33 5.21 -2.31 -2.30
C VAL A 33 6.22 -3.32 -2.83
N VAL A 34 6.39 -3.34 -4.14
CA VAL A 34 7.47 -4.08 -4.80
C VAL A 34 8.74 -3.32 -4.47
N THR A 35 9.38 -3.70 -3.37
CA THR A 35 10.79 -3.40 -3.16
C THR A 35 11.54 -4.43 -4.00
N ASP A 36 12.08 -4.00 -5.15
CA ASP A 36 13.09 -4.79 -5.85
C ASP A 36 14.29 -4.95 -4.91
N ASP A 37 14.36 -6.11 -4.26
CA ASP A 37 15.49 -6.53 -3.43
C ASP A 37 16.60 -7.02 -4.37
N ASP A 38 17.33 -6.07 -4.96
CA ASP A 38 18.66 -6.36 -5.51
C ASP A 38 19.67 -6.41 -4.37
N GLY A 39 20.34 -7.55 -4.27
CA GLY A 39 21.07 -7.98 -3.10
C GLY A 39 22.16 -7.01 -2.67
N GLY A 40 22.03 -6.48 -1.46
CA GLY A 40 23.09 -5.71 -0.81
C GLY A 40 22.86 -5.63 0.69
N LEU A 41 23.60 -6.45 1.45
CA LEU A 41 23.87 -6.23 2.87
C LEU A 41 24.42 -4.81 3.07
N ALA A 42 23.56 -3.87 3.44
CA ALA A 42 23.97 -2.61 4.02
C ALA A 42 22.86 -2.09 4.92
N ASP A 43 23.22 -1.98 6.19
CA ASP A 43 22.51 -1.35 7.30
C ASP A 43 22.41 0.17 7.02
N ALA A 44 21.66 0.55 5.98
CA ALA A 44 21.44 1.91 5.58
C ALA A 44 19.99 2.27 5.86
N GLU A 45 19.79 3.11 6.87
CA GLU A 45 18.62 3.99 6.96
C GLU A 45 18.30 4.48 5.54
N PRO A 46 17.10 4.27 4.98
CA PRO A 46 16.77 4.79 3.67
C PRO A 46 16.66 6.30 3.80
N GLN A 47 17.80 6.98 3.80
CA GLN A 47 17.87 8.41 3.60
C GLN A 47 17.32 8.61 2.20
N THR A 48 16.05 8.99 2.16
CA THR A 48 15.33 9.33 0.95
C THR A 48 15.98 10.62 0.44
N GLU A 49 17.11 10.48 -0.25
CA GLU A 49 17.87 11.61 -0.79
C GLU A 49 16.91 12.46 -1.62
N GLY A 50 16.61 13.68 -1.17
CA GLY A 50 15.63 14.57 -1.81
C GLY A 50 14.31 14.78 -1.06
N MET A 51 14.07 14.10 0.08
CA MET A 51 12.91 14.37 0.94
C MET A 51 13.25 15.39 2.04
N VAL A 52 12.47 16.47 2.12
CA VAL A 52 12.60 17.50 3.16
C VAL A 52 11.32 17.55 3.98
N GLN A 53 11.42 17.33 5.29
CA GLN A 53 10.27 17.48 6.19
C GLN A 53 9.92 18.96 6.37
N LEU A 54 8.63 19.27 6.31
CA LEU A 54 8.08 20.60 6.51
C LEU A 54 7.12 20.58 7.70
N GLU A 55 6.78 21.76 8.22
CA GLU A 55 5.80 21.86 9.29
C GLU A 55 4.40 21.39 8.85
N HIS A 56 3.56 21.05 9.84
CA HIS A 56 2.15 20.69 9.66
C HIS A 56 1.93 19.41 8.83
N ASN A 57 2.69 18.36 9.13
CA ASN A 57 2.63 17.06 8.45
C ASN A 57 2.81 17.16 6.93
N ARG A 58 3.65 18.10 6.49
CA ARG A 58 4.03 18.25 5.10
C ARG A 58 5.44 17.76 4.88
N PHE A 59 5.72 17.36 3.65
CA PHE A 59 7.07 17.04 3.21
C PHE A 59 7.19 17.37 1.73
N GLY A 60 8.38 17.84 1.35
CA GLY A 60 8.76 18.08 -0.03
C GLY A 60 9.59 16.92 -0.55
N ILE A 61 9.41 16.59 -1.82
CA ILE A 61 10.27 15.67 -2.57
C ILE A 61 10.72 16.41 -3.83
N VAL A 62 12.02 16.36 -4.11
CA VAL A 62 12.59 16.80 -5.38
C VAL A 62 12.88 15.56 -6.22
N GLU A 63 12.17 15.40 -7.33
CA GLU A 63 12.27 14.26 -8.21
C GLU A 63 11.98 14.69 -9.65
N ASP A 64 12.74 14.17 -10.62
CA ASP A 64 12.54 14.38 -12.06
C ASP A 64 12.47 15.86 -12.51
N GLY A 65 13.17 16.76 -11.81
CA GLY A 65 13.14 18.18 -12.13
C GLY A 65 11.91 18.94 -11.60
N TYR A 66 11.14 18.32 -10.71
CA TYR A 66 9.99 18.93 -10.05
C TYR A 66 10.16 18.96 -8.52
N LEU A 67 9.70 20.04 -7.91
CA LEU A 67 9.42 20.11 -6.49
C LEU A 67 7.96 19.75 -6.23
N LYS A 68 7.73 18.64 -5.54
CA LYS A 68 6.40 18.20 -5.11
C LYS A 68 6.27 18.34 -3.59
N ILE A 69 5.20 18.98 -3.14
CA ILE A 69 4.87 19.13 -1.72
C ILE A 69 3.65 18.27 -1.42
N TYR A 70 3.80 17.35 -0.48
CA TYR A 70 2.75 16.48 0.02
C TYR A 70 2.33 16.87 1.43
N ARG A 71 1.12 16.48 1.81
CA ARG A 71 0.62 16.55 3.18
C ARG A 71 0.00 15.21 3.59
N TYR A 72 0.40 14.71 4.75
CA TYR A 72 -0.26 13.59 5.39
C TYR A 72 -1.46 14.09 6.22
N ASP A 73 -2.64 13.55 5.94
CA ASP A 73 -3.87 13.78 6.70
C ASP A 73 -4.11 12.60 7.66
N GLU A 74 -3.88 12.84 8.95
CA GLU A 74 -4.03 11.83 10.02
C GLU A 74 -5.46 11.31 10.17
N LYS A 75 -6.48 12.13 9.85
CA LYS A 75 -7.89 11.76 10.04
C LYS A 75 -8.37 10.77 9.00
N THR A 76 -7.88 10.93 7.78
CA THR A 76 -8.22 10.08 6.64
C THR A 76 -7.18 9.01 6.36
N ASN A 77 -6.01 9.11 7.02
CA ASN A 77 -4.83 8.29 6.79
C ASN A 77 -4.38 8.30 5.32
N LYS A 78 -4.33 9.50 4.71
CA LYS A 78 -4.00 9.68 3.29
C LYS A 78 -2.91 10.72 3.10
N ILE A 79 -2.12 10.53 2.05
CA ILE A 79 -1.15 11.52 1.56
C ILE A 79 -1.78 12.26 0.37
N GLU A 80 -1.74 13.58 0.40
CA GLU A 80 -2.31 14.43 -0.63
C GLU A 80 -1.22 15.32 -1.24
N LEU A 81 -1.14 15.37 -2.58
CA LEU A 81 -0.32 16.35 -3.29
C LEU A 81 -0.93 17.75 -3.09
N LYS A 82 -0.12 18.70 -2.63
CA LYS A 82 -0.51 20.08 -2.36
C LYS A 82 0.03 21.07 -3.36
N LYS A 83 1.24 20.82 -3.86
CA LYS A 83 1.87 21.67 -4.87
C LYS A 83 2.84 20.84 -5.70
N GLU A 84 2.85 21.10 -6.99
CA GLU A 84 3.86 20.63 -7.92
C GLU A 84 4.40 21.87 -8.65
N THR A 85 5.71 21.98 -8.80
CA THR A 85 6.35 23.10 -9.49
C THR A 85 7.58 22.58 -10.19
N ALA A 86 7.74 22.91 -11.47
CA ALA A 86 8.95 22.57 -12.21
C ALA A 86 10.11 23.44 -11.68
N LEU A 87 11.30 22.86 -11.54
CA LEU A 87 12.44 23.55 -10.93
C LEU A 87 12.94 24.73 -11.78
N ASP A 88 12.75 24.67 -13.09
CA ASP A 88 13.08 25.73 -14.05
C ASP A 88 12.17 26.97 -13.92
N GLU A 89 10.97 26.82 -13.35
CA GLU A 89 10.07 27.94 -13.05
C GLU A 89 10.39 28.64 -11.72
N LEU A 90 11.32 28.08 -10.91
CA LEU A 90 11.74 28.62 -9.62
C LEU A 90 12.99 29.51 -9.71
N GLU A 91 13.69 29.53 -10.84
CA GLU A 91 14.82 30.44 -11.15
C GLU A 91 14.34 31.84 -11.60
#